data_AF-A0A3S3CB84-F1
#
_entry.id   AF-A0A3S3CB84-F1
#
_cell.length_a   1.000
_cell.length_b   1.000
_cell.length_c   1.000
_cell.angle_alpha   90.00
_cell.angle_beta   90.00
_cell.angle_gamma   90.00
#
_symmetry.space_group_name_H-M   'P 1'
#
loop_
_entity.id
_entity.type
_entity.pdbx_description
1 polymer ?
#
loop_
_entity_poly.entity_id
_entity_poly.type
_entity_poly.pdbx_seq_one_letter_code
_entity_poly.pdbx_strand_id
1 'polypeptide(L)'
;MNQQSFRWLPRKAKTPIIRFISSMPSSIDAIRLISGRPRVLATADLSPEGIASLREISELKLLGWAAGEWFCDRKQLMDAIAEAEVVIAGYECFDEALLAAAPQLRVILSVRSAPQANIDVAAATARGIAVVHTLGRTDHGVAEFTVALALGLTRHLIPAGAWIRSRSPDFDAGEDFFRGTVWGRGASSPQLAFTGIELHGRPLGIVGFGAIGRVVAEKFSGFGMSTIVHDPYVDSAELRTLGVEPISLDELLGRSAIVTLHARLTNARHDRRRPARSDGARRVSHQHRSGRPYRHWRASTGLGSRTDRWGRARRL
;
A
#
# COMPACT_ATOMS: atom_id res chain seq x y z
N MET A 1 23.25 -23.96 -29.51
CA MET A 1 23.57 -22.52 -29.34
C MET A 1 22.24 -21.81 -29.17
N ASN A 2 21.85 -21.23 -28.04
CA ASN A 2 22.59 -20.61 -26.96
C ASN A 2 21.79 -20.80 -25.65
N GLN A 3 22.30 -21.57 -24.69
CA GLN A 3 21.75 -21.64 -23.34
C GLN A 3 22.38 -20.50 -22.53
N GLN A 4 21.65 -19.41 -22.30
CA GLN A 4 22.01 -18.45 -21.26
C GLN A 4 21.20 -18.73 -20.01
N SER A 5 21.90 -19.33 -19.06
CA SER A 5 21.47 -19.71 -17.73
C SER A 5 21.06 -18.48 -16.91
N PHE A 6 19.83 -18.48 -16.42
CA PHE A 6 19.37 -17.57 -15.37
C PHE A 6 20.16 -17.84 -14.09
N ARG A 7 21.20 -17.06 -13.83
CA ARG A 7 21.91 -17.05 -12.54
C ARG A 7 21.02 -16.39 -11.49
N TRP A 8 20.41 -17.19 -10.64
CA TRP A 8 19.85 -16.74 -9.37
C TRP A 8 20.97 -16.11 -8.52
N LEU A 9 20.81 -14.84 -8.16
CA LEU A 9 21.66 -14.19 -7.17
C LEU A 9 21.53 -14.95 -5.84
N PRO A 10 22.65 -15.29 -5.16
CA PRO A 10 22.57 -15.95 -3.87
C PRO A 10 21.84 -15.05 -2.87
N ARG A 11 20.76 -15.59 -2.26
CA ARG A 11 20.10 -14.97 -1.10
C ARG A 11 21.11 -14.89 0.03
N LYS A 12 21.81 -13.75 0.18
CA LYS A 12 22.52 -13.45 1.41
C LYS A 12 21.48 -13.38 2.53
N ALA A 13 21.66 -14.21 3.57
CA ALA A 13 20.90 -14.08 4.80
C ALA A 13 20.95 -12.60 5.23
N LYS A 14 19.78 -12.01 5.50
CA LYS A 14 19.68 -10.64 6.03
C LYS A 14 20.23 -10.66 7.46
N THR A 15 21.54 -10.51 7.60
CA THR A 15 22.14 -10.11 8.88
C THR A 15 21.59 -8.71 9.20
N PRO A 16 21.00 -8.47 10.39
CA PRO A 16 20.62 -7.12 10.76
C PRO A 16 21.88 -6.25 10.75
N ILE A 17 21.93 -5.29 9.84
CA ILE A 17 23.01 -4.30 9.83
C ILE A 17 22.70 -3.33 10.97
N ILE A 18 23.22 -3.62 12.17
CA ILE A 18 23.35 -2.61 13.22
C ILE A 18 24.59 -1.78 12.87
N ARG A 19 24.39 -0.64 12.19
CA ARG A 19 25.46 0.34 11.98
C ARG A 19 25.69 1.06 13.31
N PHE A 20 26.76 0.69 14.01
CA PHE A 20 27.34 1.56 15.04
C PHE A 20 27.92 2.79 14.34
N ILE A 21 27.33 3.95 14.58
CA ILE A 21 27.89 5.22 14.13
C ILE A 21 29.09 5.51 15.03
N SER A 22 30.30 5.20 14.54
CA SER A 22 31.54 5.56 15.22
C SER A 22 31.84 7.04 14.98
N SER A 23 31.46 7.87 15.96
CA SER A 23 31.82 9.27 16.23
C SER A 23 30.58 10.10 16.53
N MET A 24 30.18 10.09 17.80
CA MET A 24 29.30 11.11 18.36
C MET A 24 30.05 11.86 19.47
N PRO A 25 29.87 13.19 19.60
CA PRO A 25 30.28 13.93 20.78
C PRO A 25 29.54 13.37 22.01
N SER A 26 30.15 13.50 23.19
CA SER A 26 29.68 12.96 24.46
C SER A 26 28.23 13.36 24.81
N SER A 27 27.27 12.52 24.44
CA SER A 27 25.86 12.56 24.87
C SER A 27 25.37 11.15 25.21
N ILE A 28 26.20 10.39 25.91
CA ILE A 28 25.96 8.98 26.28
C ILE A 28 24.81 8.83 27.30
N ASP A 29 24.30 9.92 27.88
CA ASP A 29 23.22 9.85 28.88
C ASP A 29 21.78 9.75 28.30
N ALA A 30 21.59 9.78 26.99
CA ALA A 30 20.24 9.91 26.39
C ALA A 30 19.49 8.58 26.18
N ILE A 31 20.11 7.43 26.38
CA ILE A 31 19.40 6.14 26.42
C ILE A 31 19.81 5.48 27.73
N ARG A 32 18.97 5.60 28.77
CA ARG A 32 19.12 4.80 30.00
C ARG A 32 19.30 3.30 29.60
N LEU A 33 19.74 2.40 30.45
CA LEU A 33 19.71 0.96 30.09
C LEU A 33 18.51 0.33 30.79
N ILE A 34 17.76 -0.52 30.08
CA ILE A 34 16.69 -1.31 30.71
C ILE A 34 17.46 -2.41 31.45
N SER A 35 17.48 -2.35 32.78
CA SER A 35 18.09 -3.38 33.61
C SER A 35 17.03 -4.41 34.01
N GLY A 36 17.32 -5.70 33.84
CA GLY A 36 16.39 -6.77 34.19
C GLY A 36 15.37 -7.08 33.09
N ARG A 37 14.18 -7.57 33.48
CA ARG A 37 13.08 -7.88 32.55
C ARG A 37 12.28 -6.59 32.26
N PRO A 38 12.26 -6.07 31.02
CA PRO A 38 11.50 -4.86 30.70
C PRO A 38 10.00 -5.03 30.93
N ARG A 39 9.33 -3.97 31.39
CA ARG A 39 7.88 -3.82 31.29
C ARG A 39 7.50 -3.44 29.86
N VAL A 40 6.97 -4.41 29.12
CA VAL A 40 6.58 -4.24 27.71
C VAL A 40 5.06 -4.13 27.63
N LEU A 41 4.56 -3.05 27.03
CA LEU A 41 3.17 -2.91 26.65
C LEU A 41 3.03 -3.16 25.14
N ALA A 42 2.24 -4.15 24.75
CA ALA A 42 1.91 -4.39 23.34
C ALA A 42 0.45 -4.03 23.07
N THR A 43 0.25 -3.18 22.06
CA THR A 43 -1.08 -2.88 21.50
C THR A 43 -1.23 -3.36 20.06
N ALA A 44 -0.11 -3.61 19.38
CA ALA A 44 -0.10 -4.15 18.03
C ALA A 44 -0.52 -5.62 17.97
N ASP A 45 -1.08 -6.02 16.84
CA ASP A 45 -1.29 -7.43 16.51
C ASP A 45 0.05 -8.19 16.46
N LEU A 46 0.11 -9.31 17.18
CA LEU A 46 1.30 -10.14 17.35
C LEU A 46 0.91 -11.61 17.20
N SER A 47 1.75 -12.36 16.49
CA SER A 47 1.62 -13.82 16.39
C SER A 47 1.72 -14.49 17.77
N PRO A 48 1.05 -15.63 17.99
CA PRO A 48 1.19 -16.41 19.23
C PRO A 48 2.64 -16.71 19.62
N GLU A 49 3.49 -17.04 18.63
CA GLU A 49 4.91 -17.31 18.83
C GLU A 49 5.65 -16.06 19.31
N GLY A 50 5.38 -14.91 18.69
CA GLY A 50 5.92 -13.61 19.10
C GLY A 50 5.53 -13.22 20.53
N ILE A 51 4.27 -13.47 20.92
CA ILE A 51 3.81 -13.26 22.31
C ILE A 51 4.56 -14.18 23.28
N ALA A 52 4.75 -15.46 22.92
CA ALA A 52 5.49 -16.42 23.73
C ALA A 52 6.94 -15.96 23.94
N SER A 53 7.66 -15.60 22.88
CA SER A 53 9.04 -15.10 22.99
C SER A 53 9.14 -13.82 23.81
N LEU A 54 8.20 -12.88 23.66
CA LEU A 54 8.18 -11.66 24.48
C LEU A 54 7.95 -11.98 25.96
N ARG A 55 7.09 -12.93 26.30
CA ARG A 55 6.85 -13.37 27.68
C ARG A 55 8.05 -14.05 28.33
N GLU A 56 8.96 -14.63 27.56
CA GLU A 56 10.20 -15.20 28.11
C GLU A 56 11.16 -14.11 28.59
N ILE A 57 11.23 -13.00 27.85
CA ILE A 57 12.25 -11.95 28.07
C ILE A 57 11.72 -10.70 28.78
N SER A 58 10.40 -10.56 28.98
CA SER A 58 9.79 -9.32 29.47
C SER A 58 8.59 -9.55 30.38
N GLU A 59 8.20 -8.53 31.13
CA GLU A 59 6.90 -8.42 31.78
C GLU A 59 5.92 -7.85 30.75
N LEU A 60 5.24 -8.75 30.02
CA LEU A 60 4.40 -8.38 28.89
C LEU A 60 2.95 -8.12 29.31
N LYS A 61 2.48 -6.90 29.06
CA LYS A 61 1.08 -6.51 29.14
C LYS A 61 0.51 -6.35 27.73
N LEU A 62 -0.63 -7.00 27.47
CA LEU A 62 -1.33 -6.94 26.19
C LEU A 62 -2.58 -6.06 26.34
N LEU A 63 -2.84 -5.18 25.37
CA LEU A 63 -4.07 -4.40 25.26
C LEU A 63 -4.53 -4.32 23.79
N GLY A 64 -5.81 -4.02 23.56
CA GLY A 64 -6.34 -3.79 22.21
C GLY A 64 -6.16 -5.03 21.32
N TRP A 65 -5.64 -4.83 20.09
CA TRP A 65 -5.46 -5.93 19.14
C TRP A 65 -4.59 -7.05 19.69
N ALA A 66 -3.54 -6.71 20.45
CA ALA A 66 -2.66 -7.70 21.06
C ALA A 66 -3.38 -8.62 22.07
N ALA A 67 -4.50 -8.15 22.64
CA ALA A 67 -5.35 -8.89 23.57
C ALA A 67 -6.57 -9.52 22.89
N GLY A 68 -6.69 -9.44 21.56
CA GLY A 68 -7.86 -9.92 20.81
C GLY A 68 -9.05 -8.95 20.80
N GLU A 69 -8.85 -7.70 21.21
CA GLU A 69 -9.86 -6.63 21.22
C GLU A 69 -9.68 -5.67 20.04
N TRP A 70 -10.72 -4.91 19.69
CA TRP A 70 -10.70 -4.04 18.51
C TRP A 70 -9.84 -2.78 18.69
N PHE A 71 -9.89 -2.13 19.86
CA PHE A 71 -9.00 -1.01 20.22
C PHE A 71 -8.92 -0.94 21.74
N CYS A 72 -7.77 -0.54 22.28
CA CYS A 72 -7.71 -0.19 23.69
C CYS A 72 -8.33 1.19 23.91
N ASP A 73 -9.10 1.32 24.99
CA ASP A 73 -9.62 2.61 25.39
C ASP A 73 -8.48 3.55 25.83
N ARG A 74 -8.67 4.86 25.63
CA ARG A 74 -7.65 5.87 25.94
C ARG A 74 -7.26 5.84 27.41
N LYS A 75 -8.21 5.69 28.34
CA LYS A 75 -7.91 5.63 29.77
C LYS A 75 -7.12 4.37 30.09
N GLN A 76 -7.52 3.22 29.56
CA GLN A 76 -6.76 1.97 29.74
C GLN A 76 -5.32 2.10 29.24
N LEU A 77 -5.11 2.76 28.09
CA LEU A 77 -3.79 3.01 27.54
C LEU A 77 -2.97 3.96 28.43
N MET A 78 -3.58 5.04 28.95
CA MET A 78 -2.91 5.94 29.88
C MET A 78 -2.51 5.24 31.18
N ASP A 79 -3.40 4.43 31.75
CA ASP A 79 -3.13 3.67 32.97
C ASP A 79 -2.00 2.65 32.75
N ALA A 80 -1.97 1.99 31.59
CA ALA A 80 -0.98 0.97 31.29
C ALA A 80 0.40 1.53 30.87
N ILE A 81 0.44 2.68 30.19
CA ILE A 81 1.70 3.25 29.70
C ILE A 81 2.53 3.88 30.82
N ALA A 82 1.91 4.24 31.95
CA ALA A 82 2.57 4.88 33.09
C ALA A 82 3.76 4.09 33.65
N GLU A 83 3.68 2.76 33.58
CA GLU A 83 4.71 1.84 34.08
C GLU A 83 5.55 1.21 32.94
N ALA A 84 5.19 1.44 31.68
CA ALA A 84 5.82 0.80 30.54
C ALA A 84 7.20 1.40 30.25
N GLU A 85 8.19 0.54 29.98
CA GLU A 85 9.52 0.94 29.52
C GLU A 85 9.63 0.84 27.99
N VAL A 86 8.88 -0.11 27.41
CA VAL A 86 8.83 -0.37 25.97
C VAL A 86 7.37 -0.48 25.55
N VAL A 87 7.02 0.13 24.42
CA VAL A 87 5.71 -0.05 23.79
C VAL A 87 5.87 -0.63 22.39
N ILE A 88 5.14 -1.71 22.09
CA ILE A 88 4.94 -2.21 20.73
C ILE A 88 3.61 -1.64 20.22
N ALA A 89 3.72 -0.54 19.49
CA ALA A 89 2.60 0.32 19.09
C ALA A 89 1.94 -0.15 17.80
N GLY A 90 0.61 -0.32 17.86
CA GLY A 90 -0.27 -0.65 16.73
C GLY A 90 -0.86 0.58 16.04
N TYR A 91 -2.07 0.95 16.44
CA TYR A 91 -2.89 1.97 15.79
C TYR A 91 -3.16 3.19 16.69
N GLU A 92 -2.87 3.09 17.97
CA GLU A 92 -3.18 4.09 18.99
C GLU A 92 -2.45 5.40 18.72
N CYS A 93 -3.02 6.52 19.16
CA CYS A 93 -2.42 7.84 19.01
C CYS A 93 -1.46 8.14 20.18
N PHE A 94 -0.17 8.25 19.89
CA PHE A 94 0.88 8.66 20.83
C PHE A 94 1.16 10.14 20.65
N ASP A 95 0.26 10.96 21.17
CA ASP A 95 0.39 12.41 21.24
C ASP A 95 1.17 12.85 22.50
N GLU A 96 1.39 14.16 22.61
CA GLU A 96 2.06 14.80 23.74
C GLU A 96 1.50 14.36 25.10
N ALA A 97 0.17 14.29 25.24
CA ALA A 97 -0.49 13.95 26.49
C ALA A 97 -0.22 12.49 26.91
N LEU A 98 -0.24 11.55 25.96
CA LEU A 98 0.09 10.16 26.26
C LEU A 98 1.57 9.99 26.61
N LEU A 99 2.44 10.65 25.86
CA LEU A 99 3.89 10.59 26.08
C LEU A 99 4.27 11.23 27.42
N ALA A 100 3.58 12.29 27.85
CA ALA A 100 3.76 12.90 29.16
C ALA A 100 3.37 11.98 30.32
N ALA A 101 2.40 11.09 30.12
CA ALA A 101 1.97 10.13 31.12
C ALA A 101 2.84 8.88 31.21
N ALA A 102 3.92 8.80 30.43
CA ALA A 102 4.78 7.62 30.33
C ALA A 102 6.21 7.93 30.84
N PRO A 103 6.41 8.23 32.13
CA PRO A 103 7.68 8.74 32.67
C PRO A 103 8.82 7.72 32.58
N GLN A 104 8.51 6.43 32.44
CA GLN A 104 9.49 5.36 32.31
C GLN A 104 9.71 4.91 30.87
N LEU A 105 8.94 5.43 29.91
CA LEU A 105 8.97 4.97 28.53
C LEU A 105 10.28 5.37 27.86
N ARG A 106 10.85 4.43 27.12
CA ARG A 106 12.20 4.54 26.56
C ARG A 106 12.24 4.24 25.08
N VAL A 107 11.41 3.29 24.66
CA VAL A 107 11.34 2.83 23.28
C VAL A 107 9.89 2.65 22.86
N ILE A 108 9.53 3.20 21.71
CA ILE A 108 8.30 2.89 21.00
C ILE A 108 8.68 2.15 19.72
N LEU A 109 8.29 0.88 19.62
CA LEU A 109 8.38 0.08 18.41
C LEU A 109 7.06 0.17 17.64
N SER A 110 7.07 0.92 16.56
CA SER A 110 5.93 1.01 15.65
C SER A 110 5.91 -0.14 14.65
N VAL A 111 4.79 -0.87 14.56
CA VAL A 111 4.59 -1.89 13.51
C VAL A 111 4.22 -1.28 12.14
N ARG A 112 4.42 0.03 11.99
CA ARG A 112 4.21 0.79 10.76
C ARG A 112 5.54 1.24 10.18
N SER A 113 5.61 1.34 8.86
CA SER A 113 6.79 1.87 8.17
C SER A 113 6.91 3.40 8.27
N ALA A 114 5.83 4.09 8.63
CA ALA A 114 5.77 5.54 8.83
C ALA A 114 5.19 5.84 10.23
N PRO A 115 6.03 5.91 11.29
CA PRO A 115 5.56 6.08 12.67
C PRO A 115 4.86 7.42 12.90
N GLN A 116 5.17 8.45 12.10
CA GLN A 116 4.53 9.77 12.21
C GLN A 116 3.02 9.74 11.94
N ALA A 117 2.49 8.64 11.39
CA ALA A 117 1.07 8.49 11.12
C ALA A 117 0.20 8.54 12.39
N ASN A 118 0.75 8.12 13.53
CA ASN A 118 0.05 8.05 14.81
C ASN A 118 0.94 8.30 16.03
N ILE A 119 2.22 8.59 15.85
CA ILE A 119 3.16 8.91 16.92
C ILE A 119 3.73 10.31 16.67
N ASP A 120 3.63 11.18 17.67
CA ASP A 120 4.36 12.45 17.68
C ASP A 120 5.84 12.16 17.94
N VAL A 121 6.57 11.91 16.85
CA VAL A 121 7.99 11.58 16.90
C VAL A 121 8.82 12.74 17.45
N ALA A 122 8.40 13.98 17.24
CA ALA A 122 9.11 15.15 17.77
C ALA A 122 8.97 15.22 19.30
N ALA A 123 7.75 15.07 19.82
CA ALA A 123 7.46 14.99 21.25
C ALA A 123 8.17 13.81 21.94
N ALA A 124 8.23 12.65 21.27
CA ALA A 124 8.95 11.47 21.76
C ALA A 124 10.47 11.76 21.83
N THR A 125 11.03 12.35 20.77
CA THR A 125 12.46 12.71 20.70
C THR A 125 12.83 13.72 21.78
N ALA A 126 12.01 14.75 22.00
CA ALA A 126 12.24 15.76 23.04
C ALA A 126 12.28 15.16 24.46
N ARG A 127 11.67 13.98 24.67
CA ARG A 127 11.66 13.24 25.93
C ARG A 127 12.75 12.16 26.03
N GLY A 128 13.60 12.01 25.01
CA GLY A 128 14.59 10.93 24.95
C GLY A 128 13.98 9.55 24.71
N ILE A 129 12.76 9.49 24.14
CA ILE A 129 12.09 8.24 23.78
C ILE A 129 12.49 7.87 22.35
N ALA A 130 13.17 6.73 22.18
CA ALA A 130 13.54 6.23 20.87
C ALA A 130 12.31 5.68 20.13
N VAL A 131 12.07 6.13 18.90
CA VAL A 131 11.02 5.57 18.03
C VAL A 131 11.68 4.70 16.97
N VAL A 132 11.43 3.40 17.02
CA VAL A 132 11.87 2.42 16.03
C VAL A 132 10.66 1.90 15.26
N HIS A 133 10.86 1.47 14.01
CA HIS A 133 9.75 1.19 13.12
C HIS A 133 10.04 0.04 12.15
N THR A 134 9.00 -0.64 11.70
CA THR A 134 9.13 -1.81 10.80
C THR A 134 9.04 -1.39 9.33
N LEU A 135 10.21 -1.21 8.72
CA LEU A 135 10.33 -0.99 7.28
C LEU A 135 10.10 -2.30 6.52
N GLY A 136 9.32 -2.21 5.45
CA GLY A 136 9.13 -3.29 4.49
C GLY A 136 8.20 -4.43 4.88
N ARG A 137 7.56 -4.34 6.06
CA ARG A 137 6.65 -5.38 6.58
C ARG A 137 5.53 -5.76 5.62
N THR A 138 5.02 -4.81 4.83
CA THR A 138 3.89 -5.01 3.93
C THR A 138 4.26 -4.88 2.45
N ASP A 139 5.55 -4.75 2.11
CA ASP A 139 5.95 -4.41 0.74
C ASP A 139 5.50 -5.46 -0.28
N HIS A 140 5.75 -6.73 0.01
CA HIS A 140 5.39 -7.84 -0.89
C HIS A 140 3.88 -7.97 -1.05
N GLY A 141 3.11 -7.95 0.06
CA GLY A 141 1.66 -8.04 0.00
C GLY A 141 1.01 -6.88 -0.76
N VAL A 142 1.48 -5.65 -0.55
CA VAL A 142 1.00 -4.48 -1.31
C VAL A 142 1.40 -4.58 -2.79
N ALA A 143 2.61 -5.04 -3.08
CA ALA A 143 3.06 -5.21 -4.46
C ALA A 143 2.28 -6.30 -5.21
N GLU A 144 2.00 -7.44 -4.57
CA GLU A 144 1.16 -8.52 -5.10
C GLU A 144 -0.26 -8.05 -5.37
N PHE A 145 -0.83 -7.32 -4.41
CA PHE A 145 -2.14 -6.73 -4.60
C PHE A 145 -2.16 -5.71 -5.75
N THR A 146 -1.09 -4.94 -5.92
CA THR A 146 -0.94 -4.00 -7.05
C THR A 146 -0.91 -4.74 -8.39
N VAL A 147 -0.18 -5.86 -8.48
CA VAL A 147 -0.17 -6.72 -9.67
C VAL A 147 -1.57 -7.30 -9.94
N ALA A 148 -2.26 -7.79 -8.91
CA ALA A 148 -3.61 -8.31 -9.05
C ALA A 148 -4.59 -7.26 -9.58
N LEU A 149 -4.53 -6.03 -9.05
CA LEU A 149 -5.34 -4.92 -9.55
C LEU A 149 -5.01 -4.53 -10.99
N ALA A 150 -3.71 -4.48 -11.33
CA ALA A 150 -3.26 -4.20 -12.69
C ALA A 150 -3.80 -5.23 -13.68
N LEU A 151 -3.63 -6.53 -13.40
CA LEU A 151 -4.18 -7.61 -14.24
C LEU A 151 -5.71 -7.58 -14.29
N GLY A 152 -6.35 -7.31 -13.16
CA GLY A 152 -7.80 -7.15 -13.06
C GLY A 152 -8.33 -6.06 -14.01
N LEU A 153 -7.65 -4.93 -14.07
CA LEU A 153 -7.99 -3.82 -14.96
C LEU A 153 -7.63 -4.10 -16.41
N THR A 154 -6.43 -4.61 -16.70
CA THR A 154 -5.96 -4.77 -18.08
C THR A 154 -6.61 -5.95 -18.78
N ARG A 155 -7.10 -6.94 -18.04
CA ARG A 155 -7.78 -8.14 -18.57
C ARG A 155 -9.27 -8.17 -18.28
N HIS A 156 -9.85 -7.06 -17.81
CA HIS A 156 -11.29 -6.94 -17.58
C HIS A 156 -11.87 -8.05 -16.67
N LEU A 157 -11.10 -8.52 -15.69
CA LEU A 157 -11.45 -9.73 -14.93
C LEU A 157 -12.77 -9.58 -14.17
N ILE A 158 -13.03 -8.41 -13.58
CA ILE A 158 -14.26 -8.16 -12.81
C ILE A 158 -15.51 -8.15 -13.70
N PRO A 159 -15.61 -7.32 -14.76
CA PRO A 159 -16.77 -7.36 -15.66
C PRO A 159 -16.91 -8.68 -16.40
N ALA A 160 -15.81 -9.32 -16.83
CA ALA A 160 -15.86 -10.64 -17.47
C ALA A 160 -16.43 -11.70 -16.51
N GLY A 161 -15.96 -11.72 -15.25
CA GLY A 161 -16.49 -12.63 -14.24
C GLY A 161 -17.98 -12.39 -13.93
N ALA A 162 -18.43 -11.13 -13.93
CA ALA A 162 -19.84 -10.80 -13.77
C ALA A 162 -20.68 -11.31 -14.95
N TRP A 163 -20.20 -11.12 -16.18
CA TRP A 163 -20.87 -11.58 -17.40
C TRP A 163 -21.03 -13.11 -17.43
N ILE A 164 -19.98 -13.87 -17.06
CA ILE A 164 -20.05 -15.33 -16.96
C ILE A 164 -21.14 -15.76 -15.95
N ARG A 165 -21.20 -15.10 -14.78
CA ARG A 165 -22.18 -15.42 -13.74
C ARG A 165 -23.62 -15.04 -14.10
N SER A 166 -23.81 -14.00 -14.94
CA SER A 166 -25.15 -13.59 -15.34
C SER A 166 -25.85 -14.58 -16.27
N ARG A 167 -25.16 -15.64 -16.73
CA ARG A 167 -25.70 -16.62 -17.70
C ARG A 167 -26.35 -15.91 -18.90
N SER A 168 -25.59 -14.99 -19.51
CA SER A 168 -26.05 -14.21 -20.67
C SER A 168 -26.70 -15.16 -21.68
N PRO A 169 -27.85 -14.82 -22.30
CA PRO A 169 -28.50 -15.69 -23.29
C PRO A 169 -27.63 -15.99 -24.52
N ASP A 170 -26.53 -15.23 -24.73
CA ASP A 170 -25.49 -15.54 -25.72
C ASP A 170 -24.51 -16.65 -25.27
N PHE A 171 -24.68 -17.16 -24.04
CA PHE A 171 -24.00 -18.32 -23.46
C PHE A 171 -24.93 -19.53 -23.58
N ASP A 172 -25.17 -20.01 -24.81
CA ASP A 172 -25.83 -21.29 -25.02
C ASP A 172 -24.77 -22.39 -25.11
N ALA A 173 -24.65 -23.20 -24.07
CA ALA A 173 -23.76 -24.36 -24.04
C ALA A 173 -24.29 -25.54 -24.88
N GLY A 174 -25.43 -25.36 -25.57
CA GLY A 174 -26.17 -26.38 -26.31
C GLY A 174 -25.76 -26.59 -27.78
N GLU A 175 -24.87 -25.78 -28.37
CA GLU A 175 -24.32 -26.11 -29.69
C GLU A 175 -23.15 -27.11 -29.54
N ASP A 176 -23.32 -28.33 -30.08
CA ASP A 176 -22.37 -29.44 -29.99
C ASP A 176 -20.93 -29.08 -30.45
N PHE A 177 -20.80 -28.06 -31.29
CA PHE A 177 -19.51 -27.59 -31.82
C PHE A 177 -18.70 -26.75 -30.81
N PHE A 178 -19.35 -26.15 -29.80
CA PHE A 178 -18.76 -25.17 -28.87
C PHE A 178 -19.04 -25.48 -27.40
N ARG A 179 -19.15 -26.76 -26.99
CA ARG A 179 -19.24 -27.15 -25.57
C ARG A 179 -18.05 -26.60 -24.76
N GLY A 180 -18.20 -25.40 -24.22
CA GLY A 180 -17.22 -24.71 -23.38
C GLY A 180 -16.51 -23.50 -24.00
N THR A 181 -16.83 -23.07 -25.23
CA THR A 181 -16.13 -21.92 -25.84
C THR A 181 -17.06 -20.95 -26.54
N VAL A 182 -17.47 -19.90 -25.83
CA VAL A 182 -18.24 -18.79 -26.40
C VAL A 182 -17.31 -17.85 -27.17
N TRP A 183 -17.10 -18.16 -28.46
CA TRP A 183 -16.43 -17.27 -29.41
C TRP A 183 -17.45 -16.64 -30.35
N GLY A 184 -18.14 -15.60 -29.89
CA GLY A 184 -18.93 -14.76 -30.79
C GLY A 184 -18.01 -13.92 -31.70
N ARG A 185 -18.38 -13.72 -32.97
CA ARG A 185 -17.73 -12.75 -33.87
C ARG A 185 -18.48 -11.41 -33.98
N GLY A 186 -19.57 -11.25 -33.25
CA GLY A 186 -20.35 -10.01 -33.19
C GLY A 186 -19.74 -8.96 -32.26
N ALA A 187 -20.11 -7.69 -32.43
CA ALA A 187 -19.63 -6.56 -31.63
C ALA A 187 -19.91 -6.68 -30.12
N SER A 188 -20.88 -7.52 -29.73
CA SER A 188 -21.22 -7.84 -28.33
C SER A 188 -20.48 -9.06 -27.78
N SER A 189 -19.62 -9.70 -28.58
CA SER A 189 -18.94 -10.93 -28.15
C SER A 189 -18.02 -10.70 -26.96
N PRO A 190 -17.89 -11.68 -26.04
CA PRO A 190 -16.97 -11.58 -24.91
C PRO A 190 -15.52 -11.32 -25.35
N GLN A 191 -15.11 -11.90 -26.49
CA GLN A 191 -13.78 -11.70 -27.05
C GLN A 191 -13.52 -10.22 -27.33
N LEU A 192 -14.43 -9.53 -28.04
CA LEU A 192 -14.26 -8.12 -28.36
C LEU A 192 -14.54 -7.22 -27.13
N ALA A 193 -15.58 -7.51 -26.36
CA ALA A 193 -16.01 -6.72 -25.21
C ALA A 193 -14.98 -6.70 -24.07
N PHE A 194 -14.19 -7.78 -23.93
CA PHE A 194 -13.17 -7.92 -22.88
C PHE A 194 -11.75 -8.00 -23.44
N THR A 195 -11.54 -7.58 -24.70
CA THR A 195 -10.18 -7.43 -25.23
C THR A 195 -9.40 -6.44 -24.37
N GLY A 196 -8.39 -6.99 -23.68
CA GLY A 196 -7.53 -6.26 -22.78
C GLY A 196 -6.29 -5.68 -23.45
N ILE A 197 -5.41 -5.09 -22.63
CA ILE A 197 -4.05 -4.76 -23.08
C ILE A 197 -3.07 -5.84 -22.60
N GLU A 198 -2.16 -6.22 -23.48
CA GLU A 198 -0.99 -7.04 -23.11
C GLU A 198 0.05 -6.17 -22.40
N LEU A 199 0.69 -6.70 -21.34
CA LEU A 199 1.66 -5.95 -20.55
C LEU A 199 3.07 -5.95 -21.15
N HIS A 200 3.46 -7.03 -21.81
CA HIS A 200 4.81 -7.24 -22.31
C HIS A 200 5.28 -6.09 -23.21
N GLY A 201 6.50 -5.60 -22.99
CA GLY A 201 7.10 -4.50 -23.75
C GLY A 201 6.50 -3.11 -23.47
N ARG A 202 5.48 -2.99 -22.61
CA ARG A 202 4.88 -1.70 -22.26
C ARG A 202 5.56 -1.05 -21.05
N PRO A 203 5.59 0.29 -21.00
CA PRO A 203 6.13 1.01 -19.85
C PRO A 203 5.18 0.98 -18.64
N LEU A 204 5.74 0.65 -17.49
CA LEU A 204 5.15 0.80 -16.16
C LEU A 204 5.61 2.13 -15.56
N GLY A 205 4.66 3.00 -15.22
CA GLY A 205 4.92 4.21 -14.46
C GLY A 205 4.78 3.99 -12.97
N ILE A 206 5.82 4.30 -12.20
CA ILE A 206 5.81 4.25 -10.75
C ILE A 206 5.98 5.67 -10.17
N VAL A 207 4.97 6.13 -9.42
CA VAL A 207 5.06 7.38 -8.64
C VAL A 207 5.42 7.05 -7.19
N GLY A 208 6.66 7.35 -6.80
CA GLY A 208 7.25 6.97 -5.52
C GLY A 208 8.01 5.64 -5.58
N PHE A 209 9.33 5.68 -5.39
CA PHE A 209 10.28 4.57 -5.55
C PHE A 209 10.98 4.20 -4.24
N GLY A 210 10.20 4.23 -3.16
CA GLY A 210 10.57 3.66 -1.87
C GLY A 210 10.46 2.13 -1.83
N ALA A 211 10.37 1.57 -0.62
CA ALA A 211 10.40 0.13 -0.39
C ALA A 211 9.35 -0.65 -1.24
N ILE A 212 8.09 -0.21 -1.23
CA ILE A 212 7.01 -0.81 -2.03
C ILE A 212 7.24 -0.64 -3.54
N GLY A 213 7.59 0.57 -3.98
CA GLY A 213 7.77 0.89 -5.41
C GLY A 213 8.85 0.03 -6.07
N ARG A 214 9.92 -0.27 -5.33
CA ARG A 214 11.01 -1.16 -5.78
C ARG A 214 10.51 -2.60 -5.96
N VAL A 215 9.76 -3.15 -5.00
CA VAL A 215 9.20 -4.51 -5.10
C VAL A 215 8.15 -4.60 -6.21
N VAL A 216 7.40 -3.53 -6.46
CA VAL A 216 6.47 -3.44 -7.60
C VAL A 216 7.24 -3.50 -8.93
N ALA A 217 8.30 -2.70 -9.10
CA ALA A 217 9.13 -2.74 -10.30
C ALA A 217 9.69 -4.16 -10.56
N GLU A 218 10.20 -4.82 -9.52
CA GLU A 218 10.71 -6.20 -9.58
C GLU A 218 9.63 -7.20 -10.05
N LYS A 219 8.40 -7.11 -9.53
CA LYS A 219 7.33 -8.03 -9.95
C LYS A 219 6.89 -7.78 -11.39
N PHE A 220 6.80 -6.52 -11.80
CA PHE A 220 6.39 -6.17 -13.17
C PHE A 220 7.49 -6.43 -14.21
N SER A 221 8.77 -6.45 -13.84
CA SER A 221 9.83 -6.88 -14.75
C SER A 221 9.65 -8.35 -15.18
N GLY A 222 9.04 -9.19 -14.34
CA GLY A 222 8.65 -10.56 -14.69
C GLY A 222 7.62 -10.65 -15.83
N PHE A 223 6.89 -9.56 -16.11
CA PHE A 223 5.99 -9.44 -17.26
C PHE A 223 6.66 -8.81 -18.49
N GLY A 224 7.98 -8.54 -18.43
CA GLY A 224 8.72 -7.90 -19.52
C GLY A 224 8.39 -6.42 -19.72
N MET A 225 7.95 -5.72 -18.67
CA MET A 225 7.70 -4.28 -18.70
C MET A 225 8.97 -3.47 -18.42
N SER A 226 9.12 -2.33 -19.10
CA SER A 226 10.13 -1.32 -18.74
C SER A 226 9.59 -0.40 -17.65
N THR A 227 10.43 0.00 -16.68
CA THR A 227 9.97 0.83 -15.55
C THR A 227 10.47 2.27 -15.69
N ILE A 228 9.52 3.21 -15.68
CA ILE A 228 9.76 4.64 -15.62
C ILE A 228 9.25 5.19 -14.28
N VAL A 229 10.01 6.09 -13.67
CA VAL A 229 9.84 6.46 -12.25
C VAL A 229 9.77 7.96 -12.08
N HIS A 230 8.85 8.40 -11.23
CA HIS A 230 8.87 9.74 -10.67
C HIS A 230 8.94 9.66 -9.14
N ASP A 231 10.08 10.05 -8.56
CA ASP A 231 10.26 10.25 -7.13
C ASP A 231 11.15 11.48 -6.87
N PRO A 232 10.63 12.54 -6.24
CA PRO A 232 11.41 13.75 -5.97
C PRO A 232 12.40 13.61 -4.81
N TYR A 233 12.37 12.51 -4.06
CA TYR A 233 13.22 12.27 -2.89
C TYR A 233 14.31 11.23 -3.11
N VAL A 234 14.31 10.53 -4.25
CA VAL A 234 15.35 9.56 -4.62
C VAL A 234 16.23 10.19 -5.69
N ASP A 235 17.55 10.06 -5.51
CA ASP A 235 18.50 10.62 -6.46
C ASP A 235 18.36 9.96 -7.85
N SER A 236 18.43 10.77 -8.90
CA SER A 236 18.24 10.29 -10.27
C SER A 236 19.38 9.38 -10.75
N ALA A 237 20.60 9.55 -10.25
CA ALA A 237 21.69 8.63 -10.56
C ALA A 237 21.45 7.27 -9.89
N GLU A 238 21.01 7.24 -8.62
CA GLU A 238 20.61 6.01 -7.94
C GLU A 238 19.55 5.25 -8.76
N LEU A 239 18.48 5.92 -9.20
CA LEU A 239 17.41 5.31 -10.01
C LEU A 239 17.95 4.65 -11.28
N ARG A 240 18.86 5.33 -12.01
CA ARG A 240 19.50 4.77 -13.20
C ARG A 240 20.34 3.53 -12.87
N THR A 241 21.06 3.52 -11.75
CA THR A 241 21.83 2.32 -11.35
C THR A 241 20.94 1.12 -11.04
N LEU A 242 19.69 1.35 -10.63
CA LEU A 242 18.69 0.32 -10.37
C LEU A 242 17.96 -0.13 -11.65
N GLY A 243 18.38 0.34 -12.83
CA GLY A 243 17.81 -0.06 -14.12
C GLY A 243 16.43 0.54 -14.40
N VAL A 244 16.07 1.63 -13.72
CA VAL A 244 14.81 2.35 -13.94
C VAL A 244 15.08 3.77 -14.45
N GLU A 245 14.16 4.28 -15.27
CA GLU A 245 14.32 5.59 -15.91
C GLU A 245 13.65 6.70 -15.07
N PRO A 246 14.39 7.65 -14.48
CA PRO A 246 13.79 8.78 -13.77
C PRO A 246 13.26 9.83 -14.76
N ILE A 247 11.98 10.19 -14.61
CA ILE A 247 11.29 11.16 -15.49
C ILE A 247 10.38 12.11 -14.71
N SER A 248 9.89 13.16 -15.38
CA SER A 248 8.91 14.07 -14.81
C SER A 248 7.55 13.38 -14.58
N LEU A 249 6.72 13.92 -13.68
CA LEU A 249 5.40 13.35 -13.41
C LEU A 249 4.50 13.42 -14.66
N ASP A 250 4.53 14.52 -15.40
CA ASP A 250 3.69 14.71 -16.58
C ASP A 250 4.08 13.73 -17.70
N GLU A 251 5.40 13.57 -17.91
CA GLU A 251 5.92 12.58 -18.86
C GLU A 251 5.55 11.14 -18.46
N LEU A 252 5.61 10.81 -17.16
CA LEU A 252 5.21 9.51 -16.65
C LEU A 252 3.74 9.22 -16.94
N LEU A 253 2.86 10.18 -16.70
CA LEU A 253 1.43 10.03 -16.97
C LEU A 253 1.14 9.88 -18.46
N GLY A 254 1.93 10.50 -19.34
CA GLY A 254 1.78 10.40 -20.79
C GLY A 254 2.34 9.10 -21.40
N ARG A 255 3.45 8.57 -20.88
CA ARG A 255 4.13 7.41 -21.46
C ARG A 255 3.63 6.07 -20.92
N SER A 256 3.12 6.03 -19.69
CA SER A 256 2.82 4.77 -19.00
C SER A 256 1.58 4.06 -19.53
N ALA A 257 1.68 2.74 -19.72
CA ALA A 257 0.49 1.90 -19.94
C ALA A 257 -0.28 1.67 -18.62
N ILE A 258 0.45 1.58 -17.52
CA ILE A 258 -0.08 1.44 -16.16
C ILE A 258 0.67 2.40 -15.26
N VAL A 259 -0.07 3.15 -14.44
CA VAL A 259 0.51 4.01 -13.39
C VAL A 259 0.15 3.47 -12.02
N THR A 260 1.15 3.21 -11.20
CA THR A 260 1.00 2.83 -9.79
C THR A 260 1.52 3.95 -8.87
N LEU A 261 0.84 4.13 -7.74
CA LEU A 261 1.14 5.19 -6.77
C LEU A 261 1.61 4.58 -5.45
N HIS A 262 2.87 4.80 -5.11
CA HIS A 262 3.53 4.38 -3.87
C HIS A 262 4.19 5.54 -3.12
N ALA A 263 3.87 6.78 -3.49
CA ALA A 263 4.28 7.98 -2.78
C ALA A 263 3.50 8.16 -1.47
N ARG A 264 4.17 8.72 -0.46
CA ARG A 264 3.53 9.14 0.79
C ARG A 264 2.60 10.32 0.54
N LEU A 265 1.53 10.40 1.32
CA LEU A 265 0.70 11.59 1.37
C LEU A 265 1.48 12.68 2.11
N THR A 266 1.73 13.80 1.44
CA THR A 266 2.37 14.99 2.02
C THR A 266 1.40 16.17 1.91
N ASN A 267 1.38 17.05 2.91
CA ASN A 267 0.55 18.26 2.90
C ASN A 267 0.90 19.21 1.72
N ALA A 268 2.07 19.06 1.10
CA ALA A 268 2.53 19.85 -0.04
C ALA A 268 1.64 19.78 -1.30
N ARG A 269 0.63 18.90 -1.38
CA ARG A 269 -0.19 18.67 -2.60
C ARG A 269 -1.65 19.08 -2.49
N HIS A 270 -2.10 19.68 -1.40
CA HIS A 270 -3.51 20.08 -1.27
C HIS A 270 -3.92 21.28 -2.13
N ASP A 271 -2.97 22.02 -2.74
CA ASP A 271 -3.21 23.30 -3.39
C ASP A 271 -3.00 23.33 -4.94
N ARG A 272 -2.67 22.20 -5.58
CA ARG A 272 -2.59 22.16 -7.05
C ARG A 272 -3.90 21.67 -7.65
N ARG A 273 -4.61 22.59 -8.31
CA ARG A 273 -5.79 22.35 -9.13
C ARG A 273 -5.60 21.12 -10.02
N ARG A 274 -6.64 20.29 -10.06
CA ARG A 274 -6.74 19.04 -10.83
C ARG A 274 -6.43 19.32 -12.31
N PRO A 275 -5.35 18.78 -12.91
CA PRO A 275 -5.12 18.95 -14.34
C PRO A 275 -6.17 18.17 -15.15
N ALA A 276 -6.51 18.71 -16.33
CA ALA A 276 -7.42 18.08 -17.28
C ALA A 276 -6.88 16.71 -17.72
N ARG A 277 -7.79 15.74 -17.85
CA ARG A 277 -7.49 14.34 -18.20
C ARG A 277 -7.07 14.24 -19.67
N SER A 278 -6.02 13.48 -19.95
CA SER A 278 -5.84 12.81 -21.24
C SER A 278 -6.55 11.45 -21.19
N ASP A 279 -7.32 11.15 -22.22
CA ASP A 279 -8.00 9.86 -22.37
C ASP A 279 -6.98 8.75 -22.63
N GLY A 280 -6.90 7.75 -21.73
CA GLY A 280 -6.15 6.50 -21.98
C GLY A 280 -5.47 5.85 -20.76
N ALA A 281 -5.08 6.61 -19.74
CA ALA A 281 -4.31 6.06 -18.62
C ALA A 281 -5.23 5.36 -17.58
N ARG A 282 -5.03 4.05 -17.36
CA ARG A 282 -5.69 3.30 -16.28
C ARG A 282 -4.88 3.44 -14.98
N ARG A 283 -5.50 4.03 -13.95
CA ARG A 283 -4.87 4.31 -12.64
C ARG A 283 -5.21 3.21 -11.63
N VAL A 284 -4.18 2.64 -11.01
CA VAL A 284 -4.34 1.77 -9.83
C VAL A 284 -3.88 2.55 -8.60
N SER A 285 -4.75 2.73 -7.61
CA SER A 285 -4.36 3.40 -6.35
C SER A 285 -4.97 2.71 -5.15
N HIS A 286 -4.14 2.42 -4.16
CA HIS A 286 -4.58 2.03 -2.82
C HIS A 286 -4.06 3.07 -1.83
N GLN A 287 -4.90 4.07 -1.49
CA GLN A 287 -4.64 5.00 -0.40
C GLN A 287 -5.90 5.13 0.45
N HIS A 288 -5.77 4.86 1.75
CA HIS A 288 -6.85 4.95 2.71
C HIS A 288 -7.10 6.42 3.09
N ARG A 289 -8.35 6.88 3.02
CA ARG A 289 -8.80 8.13 3.66
C ARG A 289 -9.02 7.87 5.15
N SER A 290 -8.43 8.66 6.02
CA SER A 290 -8.90 8.82 7.40
C SER A 290 -9.53 10.20 7.52
N GLY A 291 -10.81 10.26 7.90
CA GLY A 291 -11.51 11.50 8.24
C GLY A 291 -12.60 11.92 7.25
N ARG A 292 -13.78 11.30 7.37
CA ARG A 292 -15.12 11.93 7.37
C ARG A 292 -16.19 10.84 7.56
N PRO A 293 -17.24 11.06 8.38
CA PRO A 293 -18.24 10.05 8.69
C PRO A 293 -19.07 9.69 7.45
N TYR A 294 -19.43 8.42 7.35
CA TYR A 294 -20.33 7.86 6.35
C TYR A 294 -21.60 8.71 6.21
N ARG A 295 -21.81 9.32 5.04
CA ARG A 295 -23.14 9.72 4.59
C ARG A 295 -23.58 8.71 3.53
N HIS A 296 -24.71 8.08 3.78
CA HIS A 296 -25.39 7.15 2.89
C HIS A 296 -25.44 7.68 1.45
N TRP A 297 -24.92 6.91 0.50
CA TRP A 297 -25.24 7.07 -0.91
C TRP A 297 -26.66 6.52 -1.13
N ARG A 298 -27.65 7.41 -1.21
CA ARG A 298 -28.90 7.10 -1.93
C ARG A 298 -28.59 7.20 -3.42
N ALA A 299 -28.80 6.12 -4.16
CA ALA A 299 -28.92 6.16 -5.60
C ALA A 299 -30.21 6.92 -5.92
N SER A 300 -30.10 8.15 -6.43
CA SER A 300 -31.19 8.82 -7.14
C SER A 300 -31.16 8.34 -8.59
N THR A 301 -32.08 7.45 -8.93
CA THR A 301 -32.47 7.16 -10.30
C THR A 301 -33.11 8.42 -10.89
N GLY A 302 -32.30 9.21 -11.62
CA GLY A 302 -32.78 10.35 -12.38
C GLY A 302 -33.55 9.91 -13.63
N LEU A 303 -34.73 9.32 -13.47
CA LEU A 303 -35.80 9.41 -14.47
C LEU A 303 -36.45 10.78 -14.28
N GLY A 304 -35.84 11.80 -14.90
CA GLY A 304 -36.43 13.12 -15.07
C GLY A 304 -37.09 13.20 -16.44
N SER A 305 -38.42 13.15 -16.44
CA SER A 305 -39.28 13.43 -17.58
C SER A 305 -38.90 14.75 -18.28
N ARG A 306 -38.61 14.67 -19.57
CA ARG A 306 -38.76 15.80 -20.51
C ARG A 306 -39.64 15.32 -21.65
N THR A 307 -40.93 15.53 -21.46
CA THR A 307 -41.89 15.63 -22.55
C THR A 307 -41.65 16.91 -23.35
N ASP A 308 -41.87 16.78 -24.66
CA ASP A 308 -42.19 17.83 -25.63
C ASP A 308 -41.16 18.92 -25.93
N ARG A 309 -40.53 18.82 -27.12
CA ARG A 309 -40.89 19.63 -28.30
C ARG A 309 -39.92 19.40 -29.47
N TRP A 310 -40.51 19.38 -30.67
CA TRP A 310 -39.93 19.33 -32.03
C TRP A 310 -39.42 17.95 -32.47
N GLY A 311 -39.87 17.32 -33.55
CA GLY A 311 -40.71 17.77 -34.65
C GLY A 311 -40.31 16.98 -35.91
N ARG A 312 -41.18 16.06 -36.34
CA ARG A 312 -41.36 15.47 -37.68
C ARG A 312 -40.24 15.65 -38.74
N ALA A 313 -39.71 14.54 -39.27
CA ALA A 313 -39.69 14.26 -40.72
C ALA A 313 -39.34 12.79 -41.07
N ARG A 314 -40.35 12.09 -41.65
CA ARG A 314 -40.35 11.09 -42.75
C ARG A 314 -39.32 9.93 -42.71
N ARG A 315 -39.77 8.66 -42.54
CA ARG A 315 -40.14 7.69 -43.62
C ARG A 315 -39.16 7.70 -44.80
N LEU A 316 -38.22 6.76 -44.82
CA LEU A 316 -38.22 5.53 -45.64
C LEU A 316 -37.36 4.48 -44.92
#